data_AF-A0A924S2A2-F1
#
_entry.id   AF-A0A924S2A2-F1
#
_cell.length_a   1.000
_cell.length_b   1.000
_cell.length_c   1.000
_cell.angle_alpha   90.00
_cell.angle_beta   90.00
_cell.angle_gamma   90.00
#
_symmetry.space_group_name_H-M   'P 1'
#
loop_
_entity.id
_entity.type
_entity.pdbx_description
1 polymer ?
#
loop_
_entity_poly.entity_id
_entity_poly.type
_entity_poly.pdbx_seq_one_letter_code
_entity_poly.pdbx_strand_id
1 'polypeptide(L)'
;MPPHRGCNAGFATARHVQRSIRRGREGIGQPGRLHPLQAAFVAEDAFQCGYCTPGQVCSGVALMEELRRGDCSAVTPDVRRQGASMLNDEEIRERMSGNLCRCGAYANIVRAVRIVARGEGLA
;
A
#
# COMPACT_ATOMS: atom_id res chain seq x y z
N MET A 1 -4.12 -20.54 -18.90
CA MET A 1 -3.42 -20.71 -17.60
C MET A 1 -2.71 -19.39 -17.30
N PRO A 2 -3.25 -18.52 -16.44
CA PRO A 2 -2.62 -17.24 -16.17
C PRO A 2 -1.34 -17.48 -15.34
N PRO A 3 -0.24 -16.75 -15.60
CA PRO A 3 1.02 -16.97 -14.91
C PRO A 3 0.89 -16.59 -13.43
N HIS A 4 1.26 -17.51 -12.54
CA HIS A 4 1.41 -17.27 -11.12
C HIS A 4 2.55 -16.24 -10.92
N ARG A 5 2.19 -14.97 -10.70
CA ARG A 5 3.15 -13.88 -10.51
C ARG A 5 3.61 -13.82 -9.05
N GLY A 6 4.58 -14.67 -8.71
CA GLY A 6 5.39 -14.54 -7.49
C GLY A 6 6.49 -13.47 -7.64
N CYS A 7 6.11 -12.23 -8.00
CA CYS A 7 6.99 -11.06 -7.87
C CYS A 7 6.37 -10.18 -6.79
N ASN A 8 7.18 -9.62 -5.86
CA ASN A 8 6.75 -8.67 -4.82
C ASN A 8 5.51 -7.90 -5.27
N ALA A 9 4.34 -8.29 -4.76
CA ALA A 9 3.05 -7.92 -5.35
C ALA A 9 2.98 -6.41 -5.55
N GLY A 10 3.41 -5.66 -4.53
CA GLY A 10 3.46 -4.20 -4.52
C GLY A 10 4.31 -3.54 -5.60
N PHE A 11 5.35 -4.16 -6.17
CA PHE A 11 6.24 -3.50 -7.15
C PHE A 11 5.76 -3.63 -8.61
N ALA A 12 5.05 -4.71 -8.94
CA ALA A 12 4.50 -4.91 -10.28
C ALA A 12 3.29 -3.99 -10.53
N THR A 13 2.45 -3.82 -9.51
CA THR A 13 1.29 -2.93 -9.54
C THR A 13 1.72 -1.48 -9.31
N ALA A 14 2.71 -1.21 -8.44
CA ALA A 14 3.28 0.13 -8.28
C ALA A 14 3.80 0.74 -9.60
N ARG A 15 4.30 -0.06 -10.55
CA ARG A 15 4.70 0.46 -11.88
C ARG A 15 3.52 0.89 -12.76
N HIS A 16 2.39 0.18 -12.70
CA HIS A 16 1.16 0.62 -13.38
C HIS A 16 0.55 1.84 -12.68
N VAL A 17 0.54 1.82 -11.34
CA VAL A 17 0.07 2.93 -10.50
C VAL A 17 0.98 4.16 -10.67
N GLN A 18 2.30 4.01 -10.78
CA GLN A 18 3.23 5.11 -11.09
C GLN A 18 3.02 5.71 -12.48
N ARG A 19 2.62 4.92 -13.49
CA ARG A 19 2.21 5.46 -14.80
C ARG A 19 0.96 6.32 -14.70
N SER A 20 -0.01 5.92 -13.87
CA SER A 20 -1.19 6.74 -13.53
C SER A 20 -0.82 7.97 -12.68
N ILE A 21 0.23 7.88 -11.86
CA ILE A 21 0.72 8.93 -10.93
C ILE A 21 1.79 9.85 -11.57
N ARG A 22 1.99 9.81 -12.90
CA ARG A 22 2.95 10.66 -13.65
C ARG A 22 2.69 12.19 -13.56
N ARG A 23 1.72 12.63 -12.76
CA ARG A 23 1.64 14.02 -12.27
C ARG A 23 2.17 14.03 -10.83
N GLY A 24 3.48 14.22 -10.69
CA GLY A 24 4.20 14.10 -9.41
C GLY A 24 3.66 15.02 -8.32
N ARG A 25 3.86 14.69 -7.02
CA ARG A 25 3.37 15.40 -5.80
C ARG A 25 1.87 15.74 -5.71
N GLU A 26 1.14 15.72 -6.82
CA GLU A 26 -0.19 16.30 -7.08
C GLU A 26 -1.18 15.23 -7.59
N GLY A 27 -0.68 14.05 -7.97
CA GLY A 27 -1.48 12.98 -8.59
C GLY A 27 -2.30 12.10 -7.64
N ILE A 28 -2.21 12.34 -6.32
CA ILE A 28 -3.00 11.61 -5.31
C ILE A 28 -3.79 12.55 -4.39
N GLY A 29 -3.46 13.85 -4.38
CA GLY A 29 -4.16 14.87 -3.61
C GLY A 29 -3.60 16.25 -3.90
N GLN A 30 -4.46 17.27 -3.83
CA GLN A 30 -4.06 18.67 -3.89
C GLN A 30 -3.95 19.22 -2.45
N PRO A 31 -3.17 20.29 -2.20
CA PRO A 31 -3.26 21.02 -0.95
C PRO A 31 -4.73 21.36 -0.66
N GLY A 32 -5.28 20.86 0.47
CA GLY A 32 -6.69 21.01 0.83
C GLY A 32 -7.62 19.83 0.46
N ARG A 33 -7.14 18.85 -0.30
CA ARG A 33 -7.90 17.63 -0.65
C ARG A 33 -6.97 16.43 -0.79
N LEU A 34 -6.58 15.89 0.35
CA LEU A 34 -5.66 14.75 0.47
C LEU A 34 -6.34 13.43 0.05
N HIS A 35 -5.55 12.52 -0.51
CA HIS A 35 -5.97 11.11 -0.60
C HIS A 35 -6.28 10.58 0.81
N PRO A 36 -7.23 9.66 1.00
CA PRO A 36 -7.46 9.00 2.29
C PRO A 36 -6.17 8.41 2.90
N LEU A 37 -5.30 7.83 2.05
CA LEU A 37 -4.01 7.32 2.48
C LEU A 37 -3.03 8.42 2.91
N GLN A 38 -3.03 9.57 2.24
CA GLN A 38 -2.20 10.71 2.67
C GLN A 38 -2.71 11.27 4.00
N ALA A 39 -4.02 11.39 4.17
CA ALA A 39 -4.63 11.83 5.42
C ALA A 39 -4.32 10.86 6.58
N ALA A 40 -4.42 9.54 6.33
CA ALA A 40 -4.05 8.53 7.32
C ALA A 40 -2.57 8.57 7.69
N PHE A 41 -1.68 8.85 6.73
CA PHE A 41 -0.26 9.01 7.04
C PHE A 41 0.01 10.19 7.97
N VAL A 42 -0.77 11.27 7.86
CA VAL A 42 -0.70 12.42 8.78
C VAL A 42 -1.28 12.08 10.13
N ALA A 43 -2.47 11.48 10.18
CA ALA A 43 -3.12 11.15 11.45
C ALA A 43 -2.32 10.14 12.29
N GLU A 44 -1.72 9.14 11.62
CA GLU A 44 -1.02 8.05 12.31
C GLU A 44 0.48 8.33 12.52
N ASP A 45 0.97 9.53 12.19
CA ASP A 45 2.41 9.88 12.20
C ASP A 45 3.26 8.84 11.44
N ALA A 46 2.80 8.48 10.24
CA ALA A 46 3.40 7.42 9.40
C ALA A 46 4.55 7.93 8.53
N PHE A 47 5.25 8.98 8.96
CA PHE A 47 6.43 9.53 8.30
C PHE A 47 7.31 10.29 9.30
N GLN A 48 8.55 10.55 8.92
CA GLN A 48 9.44 11.46 9.65
C GLN A 48 10.13 12.40 8.67
N CYS A 49 11.27 12.00 8.09
CA CYS A 49 12.01 12.81 7.12
C CYS A 49 11.28 13.01 5.77
N GLY A 50 10.18 12.28 5.53
CA GLY A 50 9.36 12.40 4.34
C GLY A 50 9.93 11.76 3.06
N TYR A 51 11.21 11.36 3.04
CA TYR A 51 11.88 10.90 1.82
C TYR A 51 11.23 9.65 1.20
N CYS A 52 10.89 8.65 2.02
CA CYS A 52 10.24 7.42 1.54
C CYS A 52 8.72 7.56 1.36
N THR A 53 8.10 8.63 1.86
CA THR A 53 6.64 8.76 1.96
C THR A 53 5.92 8.67 0.62
N PRO A 54 6.38 9.29 -0.48
CA PRO A 54 5.72 9.16 -1.77
C PRO A 54 5.67 7.70 -2.27
N GLY A 55 6.76 6.94 -2.09
CA GLY A 55 6.84 5.51 -2.43
C GLY A 55 5.87 4.68 -1.59
N GLN A 56 5.85 4.91 -0.27
CA GLN A 56 4.93 4.25 0.65
C GLN A 56 3.46 4.49 0.29
N VAL A 57 3.07 5.72 -0.05
CA VAL A 57 1.69 6.04 -0.44
C VAL A 57 1.34 5.38 -1.79
N CYS A 58 2.24 5.43 -2.78
CA CYS A 58 2.00 4.77 -4.07
C CYS A 58 1.83 3.25 -3.92
N SER A 59 2.68 2.60 -3.13
CA SER A 59 2.58 1.17 -2.86
C SER A 59 1.38 0.79 -2.01
N GLY A 60 0.96 1.64 -1.06
CA GLY A 60 -0.26 1.40 -0.29
C GLY A 60 -1.52 1.46 -1.16
N VAL A 61 -1.57 2.36 -2.16
CA VAL A 61 -2.65 2.37 -3.17
C VAL A 61 -2.61 1.11 -4.03
N ALA A 62 -1.44 0.73 -4.51
CA ALA A 62 -1.24 -0.48 -5.32
C ALA A 62 -1.66 -1.76 -4.57
N LEU A 63 -1.33 -1.84 -3.28
CA LEU A 63 -1.77 -2.91 -2.38
C LEU A 63 -3.29 -3.02 -2.34
N MET A 64 -4.03 -1.91 -2.23
CA MET A 64 -5.50 -1.94 -2.23
C MET A 64 -6.07 -2.45 -3.57
N GLU A 65 -5.45 -2.12 -4.69
CA GLU A 65 -5.85 -2.65 -6.00
C GLU A 65 -5.60 -4.15 -6.13
N GLU A 66 -4.47 -4.64 -5.62
CA GLU A 66 -4.15 -6.07 -5.56
C GLU A 66 -5.15 -6.86 -4.72
N LEU A 67 -5.53 -6.33 -3.57
CA LEU A 67 -6.56 -6.93 -2.72
C LEU A 67 -7.90 -7.02 -3.46
N ARG A 68 -8.32 -5.95 -4.15
CA ARG A 68 -9.56 -5.95 -4.97
C ARG A 68 -9.51 -6.95 -6.11
N ARG A 69 -8.33 -7.20 -6.67
CA ARG A 69 -8.11 -8.21 -7.72
C ARG A 69 -7.99 -9.64 -7.19
N GLY A 70 -7.88 -9.81 -5.87
CA GLY A 70 -7.68 -11.12 -5.24
C GLY A 70 -6.28 -11.69 -5.46
N ASP A 71 -5.28 -10.83 -5.72
CA ASP A 71 -3.89 -11.25 -5.93
C ASP A 71 -3.30 -11.81 -4.61
N CYS A 72 -2.55 -12.91 -4.71
CA CYS A 72 -1.87 -13.54 -3.57
C CYS A 72 -0.52 -12.85 -3.27
N SER A 73 -0.04 -12.96 -2.03
CA SER A 73 1.31 -12.57 -1.61
C SER A 73 2.12 -13.80 -1.18
N ALA A 74 3.37 -13.59 -0.74
CA ALA A 74 4.21 -14.68 -0.22
C ALA A 74 3.69 -15.28 1.09
N VAL A 75 2.88 -14.53 1.85
CA VAL A 75 2.32 -14.98 3.14
C VAL A 75 0.88 -15.49 3.01
N THR A 76 0.34 -15.57 1.79
CA THR A 76 -0.97 -16.15 1.53
C THR A 76 -0.93 -17.67 1.73
N PRO A 77 -1.74 -18.26 2.64
CA PRO A 77 -1.63 -19.68 3.03
C PRO A 77 -1.86 -20.69 1.89
N ASP A 78 -2.78 -20.39 0.96
CA ASP A 78 -3.07 -21.24 -0.18
C ASP A 78 -3.26 -20.41 -1.46
N VAL A 79 -2.20 -20.36 -2.27
CA VAL A 79 -2.19 -19.66 -3.56
C VAL A 79 -3.12 -20.28 -4.60
N ARG A 80 -3.64 -21.49 -4.38
CA ARG A 80 -4.63 -22.14 -5.26
C ARG A 80 -6.05 -21.62 -5.01
N ARG A 81 -6.30 -21.04 -3.82
CA ARG A 81 -7.53 -20.31 -3.51
C ARG A 81 -7.36 -18.81 -3.77
N GLN A 82 -7.40 -18.42 -5.05
CA GLN A 82 -7.49 -17.00 -5.42
C GLN A 82 -8.71 -16.34 -4.77
N GLY A 83 -8.56 -15.09 -4.31
CA GLY A 83 -9.62 -14.32 -3.63
C GLY A 83 -9.70 -14.48 -2.11
N ALA A 84 -8.79 -15.23 -1.47
CA ALA A 84 -8.80 -15.51 -0.03
C ALA A 84 -7.82 -14.66 0.80
N SER A 85 -7.26 -13.56 0.25
CA SER A 85 -6.30 -12.73 0.99
C SER A 85 -6.99 -12.04 2.17
N MET A 86 -6.86 -12.61 3.38
CA MET A 86 -7.30 -11.96 4.61
C MET A 86 -6.37 -10.80 4.91
N LEU A 87 -6.89 -9.58 4.91
CA LEU A 87 -6.10 -8.39 5.23
C LEU A 87 -5.76 -8.34 6.73
N ASN A 88 -4.55 -8.80 7.05
CA ASN A 88 -3.92 -8.71 8.37
C ASN A 88 -2.59 -7.93 8.29
N ASP A 89 -2.01 -7.61 9.44
CA ASP A 89 -0.77 -6.82 9.51
C ASP A 89 0.41 -7.50 8.78
N GLU A 90 0.44 -8.83 8.76
CA GLU A 90 1.50 -9.59 8.08
C GLU A 90 1.41 -9.48 6.57
N GLU A 91 0.21 -9.62 6.00
CA GLU A 91 -0.05 -9.36 4.58
C GLU A 91 0.30 -7.91 4.19
N ILE A 92 0.01 -6.94 5.06
CA ILE A 92 0.39 -5.54 4.80
C ILE A 92 1.91 -5.37 4.81
N ARG A 93 2.61 -5.93 5.81
CA ARG A 93 4.07 -5.86 5.89
C ARG A 93 4.74 -6.49 4.67
N GLU A 94 4.30 -7.68 4.28
CA GLU A 94 4.83 -8.38 3.12
C GLU A 94 4.65 -7.55 1.85
N ARG A 95 3.43 -7.05 1.60
CA ARG A 95 3.14 -6.26 0.39
C ARG A 95 3.82 -4.91 0.37
N MET A 96 4.12 -4.34 1.53
CA MET A 96 4.82 -3.04 1.67
C MET A 96 6.34 -3.18 1.78
N SER A 97 6.88 -4.39 1.94
CA SER A 97 8.31 -4.69 2.20
C SER A 97 9.27 -4.12 1.16
N GLY A 98 8.80 -3.88 -0.07
CA GLY A 98 9.57 -3.25 -1.14
C GLY A 98 9.89 -1.77 -0.93
N ASN A 99 9.38 -1.13 0.12
CA ASN A 99 9.60 0.29 0.42
C ASN A 99 10.39 0.47 1.72
N LEU A 100 11.65 0.87 1.59
CA LEU A 100 12.53 1.10 2.74
C LEU A 100 12.25 2.44 3.42
N CYS A 101 12.12 2.40 4.74
CA CYS A 101 12.05 3.56 5.63
C CYS A 101 13.23 3.53 6.59
N ARG A 102 14.19 4.45 6.43
CA ARG A 102 15.36 4.54 7.32
C ARG A 102 15.04 5.12 8.71
N CYS A 103 13.98 5.91 8.78
CA CYS A 103 13.46 6.52 10.00
C CYS A 103 12.77 5.52 10.96
N GLY A 104 12.38 4.34 10.45
CA GLY A 104 11.74 3.30 11.27
C GLY A 104 10.24 3.49 11.51
N ALA A 105 9.53 4.27 10.69
CA ALA A 105 8.09 4.53 10.85
C ALA A 105 7.16 3.36 10.45
N TYR A 106 7.67 2.13 10.31
CA TYR A 106 6.95 1.00 9.71
C TYR A 106 5.66 0.62 10.44
N ALA A 107 5.66 0.61 11.78
CA ALA A 107 4.45 0.28 12.55
C ALA A 107 3.30 1.26 12.25
N ASN A 108 3.62 2.55 12.16
CA ASN A 108 2.66 3.61 11.83
C ASN A 108 2.19 3.52 10.37
N ILE A 109 3.09 3.19 9.44
CA ILE A 109 2.75 2.95 8.03
C ILE A 109 1.76 1.79 7.88
N VAL A 110 2.02 0.67 8.55
CA VAL A 110 1.10 -0.50 8.54
C VAL A 110 -0.25 -0.12 9.11
N ARG A 111 -0.30 0.63 10.22
CA ARG A 111 -1.53 1.12 10.84
C ARG A 111 -2.33 2.03 9.89
N ALA A 112 -1.67 3.00 9.26
CA ALA A 112 -2.29 3.92 8.29
C ALA A 112 -2.88 3.18 7.07
N VAL A 113 -2.13 2.22 6.50
CA VAL A 113 -2.62 1.41 5.39
C VAL A 113 -3.82 0.57 5.80
N ARG A 114 -3.79 -0.05 6.99
CA ARG A 114 -4.88 -0.88 7.50
C ARG A 114 -6.18 -0.10 7.66
N ILE A 115 -6.15 1.09 8.26
CA ILE A 115 -7.32 1.95 8.46
C ILE A 115 -8.01 2.22 7.11
N VAL A 116 -7.22 2.66 6.12
CA VAL A 116 -7.77 3.02 4.80
C VAL A 116 -8.26 1.79 4.04
N ALA A 117 -7.53 0.68 4.10
CA ALA A 117 -7.91 -0.54 3.40
C ALA A 117 -9.17 -1.21 3.99
N ARG A 118 -9.49 -0.97 5.27
CA ARG A 118 -10.75 -1.40 5.91
C ARG A 118 -11.90 -0.41 5.72
N GLY A 119 -11.64 0.76 5.16
CA GLY A 119 -12.65 1.83 5.07
C GLY A 119 -13.01 2.43 6.43
N GLU A 120 -12.16 2.25 7.43
CA GLU A 120 -12.31 2.88 8.74
C GLU A 120 -12.04 4.38 8.54
N GLY A 121 -13.05 5.22 8.77
CA GLY A 121 -12.89 6.67 8.68
C GLY A 121 -11.85 7.15 9.69
N LEU A 122 -11.06 8.15 9.28
CA LEU A 122 -10.18 8.88 10.20
C LEU A 122 -11.09 9.68 11.14
N ALA A 123 -11.19 9.23 12.40
CA ALA A 123 -11.97 9.89 13.44
C ALA A 123 -11.31 11.19 13.90
#